data_AF-A0A936VUU2-F1
#
_entry.id   AF-A0A936VUU2-F1
#
_cell.length_a   1.000
_cell.length_b   1.000
_cell.length_c   1.000
_cell.angle_alpha   90.00
_cell.angle_beta   90.00
_cell.angle_gamma   90.00
#
_symmetry.space_group_name_H-M   'P 1'
#
loop_
_entity.id
_entity.type
_entity.pdbx_description
1 polymer ?
#
loop_
_entity_poly.entity_id
_entity_poly.type
_entity_poly.pdbx_seq_one_letter_code
_entity_poly.pdbx_strand_id
1 'polypeptide(L)'
;MSQMVVYPDSVRLYANGEPWTYKGNFKNFDLSSTSWVIGNGVPGQCGDFNGQMDELKMYNRALTRDEIRLNMHLISKEKENGLVAYYQFNEKDDRLFYDKIETSHMENGNGAHPISSAPVATGVSQKLNSLNQGKIYLIKQE
;
A
#
# COMPACT_ATOMS: atom_id res chain seq x y z
N MET A 1 -1.74 1.26 -10.45
CA MET A 1 -1.46 1.14 -9.00
C MET A 1 -1.61 2.50 -8.34
N SER A 2 -2.29 2.55 -7.21
CA SER A 2 -2.58 3.79 -6.47
C SER A 2 -1.92 3.74 -5.09
N GLN A 3 -1.32 4.84 -4.65
CA GLN A 3 -0.72 4.98 -3.32
C GLN A 3 -1.13 6.30 -2.67
N MET A 4 -1.13 6.36 -1.34
CA MET A 4 -1.45 7.56 -0.58
C MET A 4 -0.35 7.87 0.43
N VAL A 5 0.07 9.13 0.48
CA VAL A 5 1.00 9.65 1.49
C VAL A 5 0.36 10.85 2.17
N VAL A 6 0.33 10.85 3.50
CA VAL A 6 -0.25 11.92 4.30
C VAL A 6 0.87 12.71 5.00
N TYR A 7 0.79 14.04 4.90
CA TYR A 7 1.59 15.03 5.62
C TYR A 7 0.66 15.86 6.52
N PRO A 8 1.20 16.58 7.51
CA PRO A 8 0.38 17.46 8.35
C PRO A 8 -0.43 18.51 7.57
N ASP A 9 0.09 18.96 6.43
CA ASP A 9 -0.45 20.05 5.61
C ASP A 9 -1.04 19.59 4.26
N SER A 10 -0.92 18.31 3.92
CA SER A 10 -1.31 17.80 2.61
C SER A 10 -1.47 16.29 2.56
N VAL A 11 -2.35 15.84 1.68
CA VAL A 11 -2.43 14.44 1.24
C VAL A 11 -1.97 14.37 -0.20
N ARG A 12 -1.10 13.42 -0.51
CA ARG A 12 -0.66 13.12 -1.88
C ARG A 12 -1.15 11.74 -2.27
N LEU A 13 -1.96 11.68 -3.31
CA LEU A 13 -2.36 10.45 -3.97
C LEU A 13 -1.48 10.27 -5.20
N TYR A 14 -0.86 9.12 -5.35
CA TYR A 14 -0.08 8.77 -6.53
C TYR A 14 -0.85 7.76 -7.34
N ALA A 15 -1.16 8.06 -8.59
CA ALA A 15 -1.69 7.10 -9.55
C ALA A 15 -0.61 6.82 -10.59
N ASN A 16 -0.13 5.58 -10.66
CA ASN A 16 0.98 5.17 -11.55
C ASN A 16 2.23 6.07 -11.39
N GLY A 17 2.51 6.49 -10.16
CA GLY A 17 3.66 7.34 -9.81
C GLY A 17 3.46 8.84 -10.03
N GLU A 18 2.33 9.27 -10.61
CA GLU A 18 2.00 10.67 -10.80
C GLU A 18 1.21 11.22 -9.60
N PRO A 19 1.68 12.31 -8.95
CA PRO A 19 1.03 12.84 -7.75
C PRO A 19 -0.15 13.76 -8.07
N TRP A 20 -1.25 13.55 -7.36
CA TRP A 20 -2.28 14.54 -7.07
C TRP A 20 -2.15 14.98 -5.62
N THR A 21 -2.14 16.29 -5.37
CA THR A 21 -1.97 16.84 -4.01
C THR A 21 -3.20 17.61 -3.59
N TYR A 22 -3.76 17.24 -2.46
CA TYR A 22 -4.74 18.02 -1.74
C TYR A 22 -4.09 18.70 -0.54
N LYS A 23 -4.28 20.01 -0.40
CA LYS A 23 -3.75 20.79 0.72
C LYS A 23 -4.85 20.99 1.76
N GLY A 24 -4.51 20.78 3.03
CA GLY A 24 -5.45 20.89 4.14
C GLY A 24 -4.74 20.65 5.47
N ASN A 25 -5.42 20.98 6.57
CA ASN A 25 -4.88 20.71 7.90
C ASN A 25 -5.35 19.33 8.36
N PHE A 26 -4.43 18.37 8.39
CA PHE A 26 -4.72 17.00 8.81
C PHE A 26 -4.25 16.78 10.25
N LYS A 27 -5.09 16.13 11.04
CA LYS A 27 -4.68 15.62 12.36
C LYS A 27 -4.14 14.21 12.19
N ASN A 28 -3.12 13.86 12.97
CA ASN A 28 -2.66 12.49 13.04
C ASN A 28 -3.81 11.59 13.50
N PHE A 29 -3.94 10.45 12.83
CA PHE A 29 -4.91 9.41 13.18
C PHE A 29 -4.19 8.31 13.95
N ASP A 30 -4.77 7.88 15.07
CA ASP A 30 -4.25 6.77 15.86
C ASP A 30 -5.00 5.48 15.50
N LEU A 31 -4.29 4.60 14.78
CA LEU A 31 -4.82 3.30 14.33
C LEU A 31 -5.05 2.32 15.48
N SER A 32 -4.50 2.55 16.67
CA SER A 32 -4.63 1.66 17.82
C SER A 32 -5.92 1.88 18.62
N SER A 33 -6.49 3.09 18.54
CA SER A 33 -7.65 3.50 19.33
C SER A 33 -8.96 3.55 18.53
N THR A 34 -8.89 3.35 17.21
CA THR A 34 -10.05 3.48 16.33
C THR A 34 -10.13 2.30 15.37
N SER A 35 -11.28 1.61 15.34
CA SER A 35 -11.55 0.60 14.32
C SER A 35 -11.51 1.25 12.93
N TRP A 36 -10.77 0.64 12.03
CA TRP A 36 -10.64 1.11 10.65
C TRP A 36 -11.11 0.01 9.70
N VAL A 37 -11.65 0.44 8.57
CA VAL A 37 -12.13 -0.43 7.49
C VAL A 37 -11.50 0.02 6.20
N ILE A 38 -11.37 -0.91 5.26
CA ILE A 38 -10.87 -0.64 3.92
C ILE A 38 -11.96 -0.99 2.93
N GLY A 39 -12.15 -0.09 1.96
CA GLY A 39 -13.11 -0.25 0.87
C GLY A 39 -14.55 0.14 1.20
N ASN A 40 -14.95 0.19 2.47
CA ASN A 40 -16.22 0.79 2.91
C ASN A 40 -16.06 2.28 3.22
N GLY A 41 -17.00 3.09 2.76
CA GLY A 41 -17.14 4.49 3.14
C GLY A 41 -17.60 4.64 4.60
N VAL A 42 -17.43 5.83 5.15
CA VAL A 42 -18.01 6.19 6.45
C VAL A 42 -19.53 6.22 6.30
N PRO A 43 -20.33 5.60 7.20
CA PRO A 43 -21.78 5.64 7.11
C PRO A 43 -22.31 7.07 6.98
N GLY A 44 -23.12 7.31 5.94
CA GLY A 44 -23.65 8.65 5.62
C GLY A 44 -22.73 9.54 4.79
N GLN A 45 -21.57 9.05 4.37
CA GLN A 45 -20.71 9.67 3.36
C GLN A 45 -20.60 8.74 2.14
N CYS A 46 -20.72 9.28 0.94
CA CYS A 46 -20.35 8.56 -0.27
C CYS A 46 -18.86 8.24 -0.20
N GLY A 47 -18.42 7.03 -0.55
CA GLY A 47 -16.99 6.72 -0.50
C GLY A 47 -16.59 5.26 -0.61
N ASP A 48 -17.52 4.36 -0.94
CA ASP A 48 -17.16 2.96 -1.15
C ASP A 48 -16.16 2.85 -2.31
N PHE A 49 -15.10 2.08 -2.08
CA PHE A 49 -14.14 1.78 -3.12
C PHE A 49 -14.74 0.73 -4.05
N ASN A 50 -15.02 1.12 -5.29
CA ASN A 50 -15.43 0.19 -6.33
C ASN A 50 -14.22 -0.16 -7.21
N GLY A 51 -13.52 -1.23 -6.86
CA GLY A 51 -12.36 -1.72 -7.59
C GLY A 51 -11.72 -2.93 -6.92
N GLN A 52 -10.60 -3.38 -7.49
CA GLN A 52 -9.77 -4.43 -6.92
C GLN A 52 -8.59 -3.81 -6.16
N MET A 53 -8.26 -4.40 -5.01
CA MET A 53 -7.07 -4.06 -4.22
C MET A 53 -6.15 -5.27 -4.16
N ASP A 54 -4.86 -5.00 -4.13
CA ASP A 54 -3.81 -5.98 -3.95
C ASP A 54 -2.61 -5.30 -3.27
N GLU A 55 -1.79 -6.05 -2.54
CA GLU A 55 -0.53 -5.60 -1.93
C GLU A 55 -0.65 -4.32 -1.07
N LEU A 56 -1.65 -4.28 -0.18
CA LEU A 56 -1.91 -3.14 0.70
C LEU A 56 -0.83 -3.02 1.78
N LYS A 57 -0.13 -1.89 1.80
CA LYS A 57 0.87 -1.54 2.83
C LYS A 57 0.51 -0.22 3.50
N MET A 58 0.65 -0.17 4.83
CA MET A 58 0.45 1.03 5.63
C MET A 58 1.72 1.39 6.40
N TYR A 59 2.10 2.67 6.36
CA TYR A 59 3.31 3.17 7.02
C TYR A 59 2.98 4.29 8.00
N ASN A 60 3.67 4.34 9.14
CA ASN A 60 3.58 5.44 10.12
C ASN A 60 4.46 6.64 9.78
N ARG A 61 5.02 6.65 8.57
CA ARG A 61 5.87 7.73 8.05
C ARG A 61 5.52 8.01 6.60
N ALA A 62 5.81 9.24 6.16
CA ALA A 62 5.74 9.56 4.75
C ALA A 62 6.86 8.86 3.97
N LEU A 63 6.49 8.13 2.92
CA LEU A 63 7.44 7.57 1.97
C LEU A 63 7.92 8.64 0.99
N THR A 64 9.18 8.57 0.61
CA THR A 64 9.73 9.35 -0.49
C THR A 64 9.28 8.78 -1.84
N ARG A 65 9.31 9.61 -2.90
CA ARG A 65 9.00 9.14 -4.27
C ARG A 65 9.91 7.99 -4.72
N ASP A 66 11.17 7.99 -4.31
CA ASP A 66 12.12 6.93 -4.66
C ASP A 66 11.76 5.61 -3.94
N GLU A 67 11.38 5.65 -2.67
CA GLU A 67 10.89 4.47 -1.92
C GLU A 67 9.58 3.94 -2.49
N ILE A 68 8.63 4.83 -2.81
CA ILE A 68 7.38 4.48 -3.49
C ILE A 68 7.69 3.65 -4.74
N ARG A 69 8.60 4.13 -5.60
CA ARG A 69 8.97 3.45 -6.86
C ARG A 69 9.64 2.11 -6.66
N LEU A 70 10.49 1.98 -5.64
CA LEU A 70 11.16 0.72 -5.32
C LEU A 70 10.16 -0.33 -4.82
N ASN A 71 9.22 0.09 -3.96
CA ASN A 71 8.28 -0.81 -3.31
C ASN A 71 7.04 -1.13 -4.14
N MET A 72 6.81 -0.43 -5.27
CA MET A 72 5.66 -0.68 -6.15
C MET A 72 5.62 -2.11 -6.70
N HIS A 73 6.75 -2.70 -7.03
CA HIS A 73 6.79 -3.97 -7.77
C HIS A 73 7.31 -5.15 -6.95
N LEU A 74 7.51 -4.94 -5.64
CA LEU A 74 8.13 -5.92 -4.78
C LEU A 74 7.19 -6.35 -3.66
N ILE A 75 7.09 -7.66 -3.53
CA ILE A 75 6.66 -8.30 -2.30
C ILE A 75 7.76 -8.05 -1.25
N SER A 76 7.39 -7.42 -0.16
CA SER A 76 8.35 -7.13 0.92
C SER A 76 8.57 -8.40 1.72
N LYS A 77 9.79 -8.96 1.65
CA LYS A 77 10.16 -10.16 2.40
C LYS A 77 10.41 -9.87 3.89
N GLU A 78 10.62 -8.60 4.26
CA GLU A 78 11.07 -8.17 5.59
C GLU A 78 10.24 -6.96 6.08
N LYS A 79 10.24 -6.72 7.40
CA LYS A 79 9.59 -5.57 8.03
C LYS A 79 10.30 -4.27 7.64
N GLU A 80 9.75 -3.56 6.66
CA GLU A 80 10.27 -2.27 6.25
C GLU A 80 10.17 -1.23 7.38
N ASN A 81 11.12 -0.28 7.39
CA ASN A 81 11.12 0.79 8.38
C ASN A 81 9.80 1.58 8.32
N GLY A 82 9.09 1.62 9.45
CA GLY A 82 7.82 2.32 9.61
C GLY A 82 6.60 1.60 9.04
N LEU A 83 6.72 0.37 8.52
CA LEU A 83 5.58 -0.45 8.10
C LEU A 83 4.78 -0.89 9.33
N VAL A 84 3.47 -0.65 9.30
CA VAL A 84 2.53 -0.93 10.41
C VAL A 84 1.38 -1.87 10.05
N ALA A 85 1.17 -2.16 8.77
CA ALA A 85 0.32 -3.25 8.32
C ALA A 85 0.67 -3.65 6.88
N TYR A 86 0.56 -4.93 6.55
CA TYR A 86 0.79 -5.45 5.20
C TYR A 86 -0.16 -6.62 4.86
N TYR A 87 -1.09 -6.39 3.93
CA TYR A 87 -2.05 -7.39 3.44
C TYR A 87 -1.81 -7.67 1.96
N GLN A 88 -1.53 -8.93 1.65
CA GLN A 88 -1.28 -9.39 0.28
C GLN A 88 -2.52 -9.94 -0.41
N PHE A 89 -3.58 -10.27 0.34
CA PHE A 89 -4.80 -10.89 -0.20
C PHE A 89 -4.52 -12.15 -1.05
N ASN A 90 -3.47 -12.89 -0.70
CA ASN A 90 -3.08 -14.14 -1.37
C ASN A 90 -3.60 -15.39 -0.62
N GLU A 91 -4.38 -15.16 0.44
CA GLU A 91 -5.04 -16.20 1.22
C GLU A 91 -6.04 -16.98 0.36
N LYS A 92 -6.28 -18.25 0.72
CA LYS A 92 -7.33 -19.08 0.11
C LYS A 92 -8.63 -19.06 0.91
N ASP A 93 -8.57 -18.52 2.13
CA ASP A 93 -9.73 -18.36 3.00
C ASP A 93 -10.25 -16.94 2.83
N ASP A 94 -11.53 -16.82 2.49
CA ASP A 94 -12.20 -15.55 2.28
C ASP A 94 -12.60 -14.88 3.61
N ARG A 95 -12.37 -15.52 4.76
CA ARG A 95 -12.79 -14.98 6.07
C ARG A 95 -11.79 -14.02 6.67
N LEU A 96 -10.49 -14.33 6.58
CA LEU A 96 -9.44 -13.61 7.30
C LEU A 96 -8.25 -13.34 6.39
N PHE A 97 -7.83 -12.08 6.33
CA PHE A 97 -6.60 -11.67 5.67
C PHE A 97 -5.50 -11.46 6.71
N TYR A 98 -4.40 -12.17 6.52
CA TYR A 98 -3.26 -12.11 7.43
C TYR A 98 -2.42 -10.87 7.15
N ASP A 99 -2.23 -10.07 8.19
CA ASP A 99 -1.17 -9.08 8.23
C ASP A 99 0.19 -9.76 8.30
N LYS A 100 1.01 -9.56 7.27
CA LYS A 100 2.34 -10.17 7.13
C LYS A 100 3.36 -9.62 8.12
N ILE A 101 3.06 -8.55 8.85
CA ILE A 101 3.89 -8.09 9.97
C ILE A 101 3.28 -8.43 11.35
N GLU A 102 2.23 -9.26 11.37
CA GLU A 102 1.63 -9.87 12.57
C GLU A 102 1.13 -8.88 13.63
N THR A 103 0.71 -7.68 13.22
CA THR A 103 0.19 -6.67 14.15
C THR A 103 -1.32 -6.79 14.33
N SER A 104 -2.08 -6.90 13.24
CA SER A 104 -3.54 -7.06 13.31
C SER A 104 -4.10 -7.74 12.06
N HIS A 105 -4.78 -8.88 12.21
CA HIS A 105 -5.43 -9.53 11.08
C HIS A 105 -6.76 -8.85 10.73
N MET A 106 -7.14 -8.91 9.46
CA MET A 106 -8.35 -8.27 8.95
C MET A 106 -9.44 -9.31 8.69
N GLU A 107 -10.66 -9.04 9.15
CA GLU A 107 -11.84 -9.80 8.77
C GLU A 107 -12.39 -9.30 7.44
N ASN A 108 -12.85 -10.21 6.58
CA ASN A 108 -13.48 -9.83 5.33
C ASN A 108 -14.90 -9.30 5.58
N GLY A 109 -15.13 -8.03 5.24
CA GLY A 109 -16.42 -7.36 5.36
C GLY A 109 -17.41 -7.66 4.21
N ASN A 110 -17.46 -8.91 3.74
CA ASN A 110 -18.21 -9.34 2.54
C ASN A 110 -17.69 -8.78 1.21
N GLY A 111 -16.41 -8.42 1.12
CA GLY A 111 -15.75 -8.11 -0.15
C GLY A 111 -15.56 -9.36 -1.00
N ALA A 112 -15.66 -9.21 -2.32
CA ALA A 112 -15.34 -10.30 -3.25
C ALA A 112 -13.82 -10.54 -3.27
N HIS A 113 -13.40 -11.79 -3.06
CA HIS A 113 -11.99 -12.21 -3.11
C HIS A 113 -11.77 -13.21 -4.27
N PRO A 114 -11.64 -12.73 -5.51
CA PRO A 114 -11.34 -13.60 -6.63
C PRO A 114 -9.89 -14.10 -6.54
N ILE A 115 -9.67 -15.41 -6.69
CA ILE A 115 -8.32 -15.97 -6.80
C ILE A 115 -7.66 -15.42 -8.06
N SER A 116 -6.50 -14.76 -7.89
CA SER A 116 -5.71 -14.28 -9.02
C SER A 116 -5.16 -15.45 -9.84
N SER A 117 -5.29 -15.37 -11.16
CA SER A 117 -4.64 -16.28 -12.11
C SER A 117 -3.26 -15.77 -12.56
N ALA A 118 -2.85 -14.59 -12.08
CA ALA A 118 -1.56 -14.01 -12.44
C ALA A 118 -0.42 -14.74 -11.72
N PRO A 119 0.72 -15.00 -12.39
CA PRO A 119 1.89 -15.59 -11.75
C PRO A 119 2.46 -14.64 -10.69
N VAL A 120 2.72 -15.17 -9.49
CA VAL A 120 3.41 -14.45 -8.41
C VAL A 120 4.91 -14.43 -8.73
N ALA A 121 5.48 -13.26 -9.00
CA ALA A 121 6.91 -13.09 -9.24
C ALA A 121 7.58 -12.51 -8.00
N THR A 122 8.59 -13.20 -7.47
CA THR A 122 9.53 -12.61 -6.51
C THR A 122 10.62 -11.85 -7.28
N GLY A 123 11.03 -10.69 -6.78
CA GLY A 123 12.09 -9.91 -7.39
C GLY A 123 12.83 -9.03 -6.40
N VAL A 124 13.96 -8.49 -6.83
CA VAL A 124 14.73 -7.47 -6.10
C VAL A 124 14.80 -6.23 -6.99
N SER A 125 14.31 -5.10 -6.50
CA SER A 125 14.48 -3.79 -7.13
C SER A 125 15.70 -3.12 -6.52
N GLN A 126 16.67 -2.74 -7.36
CA GLN A 126 17.85 -2.02 -6.92
C GLN A 126 17.93 -0.69 -7.63
N LYS A 127 18.26 0.36 -6.84
CA LYS A 127 18.62 1.66 -7.39
C LYS A 127 20.02 1.56 -8.00
N LEU A 128 20.13 1.84 -9.29
CA LEU A 128 21.42 2.04 -9.94
C LEU A 128 21.74 3.54 -9.99
N ASN A 129 22.92 3.91 -9.49
CA ASN A 129 23.47 5.23 -9.72
C ASN A 129 24.11 5.22 -11.11
N SER A 130 23.39 5.71 -12.13
CA SER A 130 24.02 5.92 -13.44
C SER A 130 24.89 7.18 -13.39
N LEU A 131 26.14 7.06 -13.85
CA LEU A 131 26.93 8.21 -14.24
C LEU A 131 26.30 8.75 -15.54
N ASN A 132 25.69 9.94 -15.44
CA ASN A 132 25.00 10.71 -16.48
C ASN A 132 23.51 10.42 -16.74
N GLN A 133 22.67 11.30 -16.14
CA GLN A 133 21.37 11.81 -16.62
C GLN A 133 20.18 10.84 -16.81
N GLY A 134 20.03 9.83 -15.96
CA GLY A 134 18.72 9.18 -15.81
C GLY A 134 18.67 8.18 -14.66
N LYS A 135 17.78 8.38 -13.68
CA LYS A 135 17.50 7.38 -12.64
C LYS A 135 16.80 6.18 -13.29
N ILE A 136 17.51 5.06 -13.43
CA ILE A 136 16.94 3.80 -13.92
C ILE A 136 16.80 2.85 -12.73
N TYR A 137 15.62 2.28 -12.57
CA TYR A 137 15.34 1.22 -11.59
C TYR A 137 15.28 -0.09 -12.38
N LEU A 138 16.09 -1.08 -12.00
CA LEU A 138 16.02 -2.42 -12.58
C LEU A 138 15.39 -3.36 -11.55
N ILE A 139 14.35 -4.07 -11.98
CA ILE A 139 13.79 -5.20 -11.25
C ILE A 139 14.55 -6.44 -11.74
N LYS A 140 15.34 -7.06 -10.87
CA LYS A 140 15.89 -8.39 -11.14
C LYS A 140 14.87 -9.42 -10.64
N GLN A 141 14.36 -10.22 -11.56
CA GLN A 141 13.62 -11.44 -11.22
C GLN A 141 14.65 -12.52 -10.85
N GLU A 142 14.37 -13.29 -9.79
CA GLU A 142 15.08 -14.55 -9.51
C GLU A 142 14.35 -15.71 -10.20
#